data_AF-A0A952CGL6-F1
#
_entry.id   AF-A0A952CGL6-F1
#
_cell.length_a   1.000
_cell.length_b   1.000
_cell.length_c   1.000
_cell.angle_alpha   90.00
_cell.angle_beta   90.00
_cell.angle_gamma   90.00
#
_symmetry.space_group_name_H-M   'P 1'
#
loop_
_entity.id
_entity.type
_entity.pdbx_description
1 polymer ?
#
loop_
_entity_poly.entity_id
_entity_poly.type
_entity_poly.pdbx_seq_one_letter_code
_entity_poly.pdbx_strand_id
1 'polypeptide(L)'
;MTSIFEITDWSHVASFFIWTLAVCAIAKALFGSLPAAELQYRLSLRDAPRRQRMNRLNWEINNRAKWDEDVARRSPHAARQPLTDAEIETKRRELQQLARTSFAWRAFTYFMGCFACQTFWTAIVVFAVTRGISDLTAWLFTAAAYSGAVVFLVLAGGAIPGTRTPGVAVGQSGCKGCGK
;
A
#
# COMPACT_ATOMS: atom_id res chain seq x y z
N MET A 1 -24.04 7.14 -12.76
CA MET A 1 -23.29 5.92 -12.38
C MET A 1 -24.29 4.79 -12.21
N THR A 2 -24.03 3.61 -12.79
CA THR A 2 -24.95 2.47 -12.69
C THR A 2 -24.73 1.71 -11.38
N SER A 3 -25.81 1.45 -10.65
CA SER A 3 -25.75 0.59 -9.45
C SER A 3 -25.65 -0.87 -9.88
N ILE A 4 -24.92 -1.69 -9.13
CA ILE A 4 -24.87 -3.14 -9.41
C ILE A 4 -26.26 -3.79 -9.27
N PHE A 5 -27.14 -3.22 -8.45
CA PHE A 5 -28.50 -3.71 -8.25
C PHE A 5 -29.46 -3.39 -9.41
N GLU A 6 -29.05 -2.54 -10.35
CA GLU A 6 -29.87 -2.12 -11.51
C GLU A 6 -29.49 -2.84 -12.81
N ILE A 7 -28.55 -3.80 -12.76
CA ILE A 7 -28.06 -4.48 -13.97
C ILE A 7 -29.06 -5.55 -14.39
N THR A 8 -29.98 -5.20 -15.30
CA THR A 8 -30.96 -6.12 -15.88
C THR A 8 -30.65 -6.49 -17.34
N ASP A 9 -29.98 -5.59 -18.08
CA ASP A 9 -29.86 -5.66 -19.54
C ASP A 9 -28.41 -5.42 -20.01
N TRP A 10 -28.10 -5.84 -21.24
CA TRP A 10 -26.79 -5.62 -21.86
C TRP A 10 -26.41 -4.13 -21.97
N SER A 11 -27.39 -3.23 -22.07
CA SER A 11 -27.18 -1.78 -22.02
C SER A 11 -26.66 -1.31 -20.65
N HIS A 12 -27.18 -1.88 -19.56
CA HIS A 12 -26.72 -1.61 -18.20
C HIS A 12 -25.30 -2.14 -17.97
N VAL A 13 -24.97 -3.30 -18.54
CA VAL A 13 -23.61 -3.86 -18.52
C VAL A 13 -22.62 -2.93 -19.25
N ALA A 14 -22.95 -2.49 -20.47
CA ALA A 14 -22.10 -1.55 -21.22
C ALA A 14 -21.90 -0.22 -20.48
N SER A 15 -22.98 0.32 -19.90
CA SER A 15 -22.90 1.53 -19.06
C SER A 15 -22.01 1.33 -17.83
N PHE A 16 -22.08 0.17 -17.18
CA PHE A 16 -21.20 -0.19 -16.06
C PHE A 16 -19.73 -0.20 -16.47
N PHE A 17 -19.37 -0.76 -17.63
CA PHE A 17 -17.98 -0.72 -18.12
C PHE A 17 -17.51 0.70 -18.42
N ILE A 18 -18.34 1.53 -19.05
CA ILE A 18 -18.01 2.94 -19.33
C ILE A 18 -17.73 3.70 -18.03
N TRP A 19 -18.59 3.53 -17.01
CA TRP A 19 -18.39 4.14 -15.70
C TRP A 19 -17.14 3.59 -15.00
N THR A 20 -16.83 2.31 -15.15
CA THR A 20 -15.59 1.71 -14.63
C THR A 20 -14.36 2.40 -15.23
N LEU A 21 -14.34 2.60 -16.54
CA LEU A 21 -13.25 3.30 -17.23
C LEU A 21 -13.16 4.77 -16.83
N ALA A 22 -14.30 5.45 -16.67
CA ALA A 22 -14.34 6.82 -16.20
C ALA A 22 -13.77 6.96 -14.78
N VAL A 23 -14.14 6.08 -13.85
CA VAL A 23 -13.59 6.04 -12.48
C VAL A 23 -12.09 5.76 -12.51
N CYS A 24 -11.63 4.83 -13.35
CA CYS A 24 -10.20 4.57 -13.56
C CYS A 24 -9.44 5.80 -14.07
N ALA A 25 -10.00 6.52 -15.05
CA ALA A 25 -9.39 7.71 -15.61
C ALA A 25 -9.29 8.82 -14.56
N ILE A 26 -10.35 9.03 -13.77
CA ILE A 26 -10.36 10.00 -12.67
C ILE A 26 -9.35 9.60 -11.58
N ALA A 27 -9.33 8.34 -11.17
CA ALA A 27 -8.37 7.85 -10.19
C ALA A 27 -6.92 8.05 -10.69
N LYS A 28 -6.62 7.74 -11.94
CA LYS A 28 -5.30 8.02 -12.53
C LYS A 28 -5.00 9.51 -12.61
N ALA A 29 -5.97 10.35 -12.95
CA ALA A 29 -5.78 11.79 -13.03
C ALA A 29 -5.47 12.40 -11.65
N LEU A 30 -6.14 11.93 -10.60
CA LEU A 30 -5.93 12.42 -9.23
C LEU A 30 -4.64 11.86 -8.62
N PHE A 31 -4.46 10.54 -8.64
CA PHE A 31 -3.37 9.85 -7.94
C PHE A 31 -2.10 9.63 -8.77
N GLY A 32 -2.20 9.73 -10.10
CA GLY A 32 -1.05 9.70 -11.02
C GLY A 32 -0.51 11.08 -11.36
N SER A 33 -1.06 12.15 -10.77
CA SER A 33 -0.60 13.51 -10.97
C SER A 33 0.78 13.75 -10.33
N LEU A 34 1.55 14.69 -10.88
CA LEU A 34 2.83 15.14 -10.30
C LEU A 34 2.75 15.50 -8.80
N PRO A 35 1.72 16.21 -8.29
CA PRO A 35 1.62 16.48 -6.87
C PRO A 35 1.39 15.22 -6.03
N ALA A 36 0.66 14.23 -6.54
CA ALA A 36 0.49 12.96 -5.84
C ALA A 36 1.82 12.18 -5.77
N ALA A 37 2.62 12.21 -6.83
CA ALA A 37 3.95 11.59 -6.85
C ALA A 37 4.94 12.29 -5.89
N GLU A 38 4.97 13.62 -5.86
CA GLU A 38 5.79 14.38 -4.92
C GLU A 38 5.36 14.14 -3.47
N LEU A 39 4.05 14.05 -3.22
CA LEU A 39 3.52 13.70 -1.91
C LEU A 39 4.00 12.30 -1.50
N GLN A 40 3.84 11.29 -2.37
CA GLN A 40 4.36 9.94 -2.12
C GLN A 40 5.86 9.93 -1.81
N TYR A 41 6.65 10.71 -2.54
CA TYR A 41 8.08 10.83 -2.30
C TYR A 41 8.39 11.41 -0.91
N ARG A 42 7.76 12.52 -0.53
CA ARG A 42 7.95 13.14 0.80
C ARG A 42 7.50 12.24 1.94
N LEU A 43 6.40 11.51 1.75
CA LEU A 43 5.92 10.53 2.72
C LEU A 43 6.94 9.41 2.90
N SER A 44 7.53 8.92 1.80
CA SER A 44 8.53 7.86 1.84
C SER A 44 9.80 8.28 2.61
N LEU A 45 10.23 9.53 2.45
CA LEU A 45 11.37 10.10 3.19
C LEU A 45 11.09 10.19 4.69
N ARG A 46 9.88 10.62 5.06
CA ARG A 46 9.46 10.71 6.47
C ARG A 46 9.31 9.33 7.12
N ASP A 47 9.01 8.32 6.33
CA ASP A 47 8.81 6.95 6.77
C ASP A 47 10.07 6.12 6.91
N ALA A 48 11.07 6.35 6.07
CA ALA A 48 12.32 5.61 6.07
C ALA A 48 12.93 5.43 7.49
N PRO A 49 13.13 6.48 8.30
CA PRO A 49 13.73 6.31 9.62
C PRO A 49 12.83 5.54 10.60
N ARG A 50 11.51 5.70 10.50
CA ARG A 50 10.54 4.97 11.35
C ARG A 50 10.55 3.48 11.03
N ARG A 51 10.57 3.11 9.74
CA ARG A 51 10.64 1.71 9.30
C ARG A 51 11.97 1.07 9.69
N GLN A 52 13.08 1.79 9.56
CA GLN A 52 14.39 1.33 10.03
C GLN A 52 14.39 1.05 11.53
N ARG A 53 13.81 1.94 12.35
CA ARG A 53 13.69 1.74 13.80
C ARG A 53 12.82 0.52 14.14
N MET A 54 11.69 0.33 13.46
CA MET A 54 10.85 -0.85 13.67
C MET A 54 11.56 -2.15 13.30
N ASN A 55 12.24 -2.18 12.16
CA ASN A 55 12.99 -3.36 11.71
C ASN A 55 14.13 -3.69 12.67
N ARG A 56 14.82 -2.66 13.18
CA ARG A 56 15.85 -2.81 14.21
C ARG A 56 15.28 -3.44 15.48
N LEU A 57 14.20 -2.87 16.04
CA LEU A 57 13.55 -3.40 17.24
C LEU A 57 13.06 -4.83 17.06
N ASN A 58 12.48 -5.15 15.90
CA ASN A 58 12.01 -6.51 15.60
C ASN A 58 13.19 -7.50 15.52
N TRP A 59 14.32 -7.08 14.93
CA TRP A 59 15.53 -7.89 14.90
C TRP A 59 16.12 -8.10 16.30
N GLU A 60 16.17 -7.05 17.14
CA GLU A 60 16.67 -7.12 18.53
C GLU A 60 15.86 -8.13 19.37
N ILE A 61 14.54 -8.09 19.23
CA ILE A 61 13.61 -9.01 19.93
C ILE A 61 13.81 -10.46 19.45
N ASN A 62 13.90 -10.69 18.14
CA ASN A 62 14.02 -12.03 17.58
C ASN A 62 15.38 -12.69 17.86
N ASN A 63 16.46 -11.90 17.84
CA ASN A 63 17.82 -12.40 18.06
C ASN A 63 18.27 -12.28 19.52
N ARG A 64 17.45 -11.68 20.39
CA ARG A 64 17.76 -11.38 21.80
C ARG A 64 19.13 -10.74 21.98
N ALA A 65 19.50 -9.88 21.05
CA ALA A 65 20.81 -9.23 21.00
C ALA A 65 20.65 -7.77 20.61
N LYS A 66 21.53 -6.93 21.12
CA LYS A 66 21.54 -5.50 20.77
C LYS A 66 21.89 -5.33 19.30
N TRP A 67 21.22 -4.41 18.60
CA TRP A 67 21.52 -4.16 17.20
C TRP A 67 22.90 -3.53 17.05
N ASP A 68 23.70 -4.15 16.19
CA ASP A 68 24.95 -3.62 15.67
C ASP A 68 25.03 -3.98 14.18
N GLU A 69 25.54 -3.09 13.34
CA GLU A 69 25.63 -3.35 11.90
C GLU A 69 26.48 -4.57 11.59
N ASP A 70 27.55 -4.76 12.35
CA ASP A 70 28.48 -5.87 12.16
C ASP A 70 27.85 -7.21 12.60
N VAL A 71 27.07 -7.20 13.68
CA VAL A 71 26.31 -8.38 14.13
C VAL A 71 25.18 -8.70 13.15
N ALA A 72 24.48 -7.69 12.62
CA ALA A 72 23.42 -7.86 11.65
C ALA A 72 23.94 -8.41 10.31
N ARG A 73 25.16 -8.03 9.90
CA ARG A 73 25.86 -8.55 8.71
C ARG A 73 26.55 -9.91 8.95
N ARG A 74 26.44 -10.48 10.16
CA ARG A 74 27.13 -11.72 10.58
C ARG A 74 28.64 -11.65 10.39
N SER A 75 29.26 -10.52 10.71
CA SER A 75 30.70 -10.40 10.62
C SER A 75 31.40 -11.32 11.64
N PRO A 76 32.60 -11.85 11.34
CA PRO A 76 33.28 -12.82 12.20
C PRO A 76 33.77 -12.25 13.54
N HIS A 77 33.91 -10.92 13.64
CA HIS A 77 34.53 -10.23 14.78
C HIS A 77 33.52 -9.54 15.71
N ALA A 78 32.22 -9.60 15.40
CA ALA A 78 31.21 -8.92 16.19
C ALA A 78 30.74 -9.77 17.38
N ALA A 79 30.98 -9.28 18.59
CA ALA A 79 30.47 -9.91 19.81
C ALA A 79 28.97 -9.60 19.98
N ARG A 80 28.14 -10.64 20.10
CA ARG A 80 26.71 -10.49 20.40
C ARG A 80 26.55 -10.08 21.86
N GLN A 81 26.06 -8.87 22.11
CA GLN A 81 25.66 -8.46 23.45
C GLN A 81 24.23 -8.96 23.71
N PRO A 82 24.01 -9.92 24.62
CA PRO A 82 22.68 -10.46 24.90
C PRO A 82 21.80 -9.41 25.59
N LEU A 83 20.52 -9.37 25.22
CA LEU A 83 19.52 -8.55 25.88
C LEU A 83 18.94 -9.30 27.08
N THR A 84 18.72 -8.59 28.18
CA THR A 84 17.99 -9.12 29.34
C THR A 84 16.49 -9.20 29.06
N ASP A 85 15.77 -10.11 29.72
CA ASP A 85 14.32 -10.28 29.51
C ASP A 85 13.51 -9.01 29.84
N ALA A 86 13.97 -8.22 30.81
CA ALA A 86 13.39 -6.91 31.12
C ALA A 86 13.54 -5.92 29.95
N GLU A 87 14.70 -5.88 29.31
CA GLU A 87 14.95 -5.05 28.13
C GLU A 87 14.08 -5.51 26.94
N ILE A 88 13.92 -6.82 26.74
CA ILE A 88 13.06 -7.36 25.67
C ILE A 88 11.61 -6.86 25.82
N GLU A 89 11.07 -6.87 27.03
CA GLU A 89 9.70 -6.41 27.29
C GLU A 89 9.56 -4.89 27.08
N THR A 90 10.56 -4.09 27.47
CA THR A 90 10.57 -2.65 27.16
C THR A 90 10.58 -2.38 25.64
N LYS A 91 11.41 -3.11 24.89
CA LYS A 91 11.51 -3.01 23.42
C LYS A 91 10.22 -3.45 22.74
N ARG A 92 9.54 -4.45 23.29
CA ARG A 92 8.23 -4.92 22.81
C ARG A 92 7.15 -3.87 22.98
N ARG A 93 7.14 -3.18 24.13
CA ARG A 93 6.22 -2.04 24.38
C ARG A 93 6.50 -0.87 23.45
N GLU A 94 7.78 -0.53 23.24
CA GLU A 94 8.16 0.47 22.24
C GLU A 94 7.66 0.09 20.84
N LEU A 95 7.87 -1.15 20.42
CA LEU A 95 7.40 -1.63 19.11
C LEU A 95 5.87 -1.54 19.00
N GLN A 96 5.12 -1.89 20.05
CA GLN A 96 3.67 -1.77 20.06
C GLN A 96 3.20 -0.30 19.99
N GLN A 97 3.89 0.63 20.66
CA GLN A 97 3.60 2.06 20.57
C GLN A 97 3.88 2.62 19.17
N LEU A 98 5.01 2.26 18.56
CA LEU A 98 5.30 2.61 17.17
C LEU A 98 4.30 1.96 16.19
N ALA A 99 3.86 0.73 16.46
CA ALA A 99 2.86 0.04 15.64
C ALA A 99 1.47 0.71 15.72
N ARG A 100 1.04 1.14 16.90
CA ARG A 100 -0.25 1.84 17.07
C ARG A 100 -0.26 3.21 16.40
N THR A 101 0.81 3.99 16.59
CA THR A 101 0.94 5.31 15.96
C THR A 101 1.10 5.24 14.44
N SER A 102 1.49 4.09 13.90
CA SER A 102 1.60 3.87 12.45
C SER A 102 0.32 3.36 11.79
N PHE A 103 -0.79 3.13 12.50
CA PHE A 103 -2.01 2.60 11.87
C PHE A 103 -2.64 3.58 10.87
N ALA A 104 -2.90 4.82 11.29
CA ALA A 104 -3.45 5.86 10.40
C ALA A 104 -2.51 6.11 9.21
N TRP A 105 -1.21 6.01 9.45
CA TRP A 105 -0.21 6.21 8.43
C TRP A 105 -0.12 5.04 7.44
N ARG A 106 -0.22 3.79 7.91
CA ARG A 106 -0.33 2.60 7.07
C ARG A 106 -1.59 2.69 6.23
N ALA A 107 -2.73 3.04 6.81
CA ALA A 107 -3.97 3.24 6.08
C ALA A 107 -3.82 4.29 4.96
N PHE A 108 -3.14 5.41 5.25
CA PHE A 108 -2.84 6.44 4.25
C PHE A 108 -1.88 5.95 3.14
N THR A 109 -0.87 5.16 3.51
CA THR A 109 0.06 4.56 2.54
C THR A 109 -0.65 3.53 1.66
N TYR A 110 -1.58 2.74 2.21
CA TYR A 110 -2.44 1.83 1.46
C TYR A 110 -3.36 2.58 0.50
N PHE A 111 -3.98 3.67 0.96
CA PHE A 111 -4.82 4.54 0.13
C PHE A 111 -4.03 5.12 -1.05
N MET A 112 -2.80 5.61 -0.81
CA MET A 112 -1.97 6.22 -1.84
C MET A 112 -1.24 5.20 -2.73
N GLY A 113 -1.02 3.96 -2.27
CA GLY A 113 -0.22 2.95 -2.98
C GLY A 113 -1.02 1.85 -3.66
N CYS A 114 -2.30 1.66 -3.34
CA CYS A 114 -3.13 0.61 -3.92
C CYS A 114 -4.11 1.19 -4.94
N PHE A 115 -3.91 0.87 -6.23
CA PHE A 115 -4.78 1.34 -7.30
C PHE A 115 -6.25 0.89 -7.12
N ALA A 116 -6.47 -0.33 -6.61
CA ALA A 116 -7.83 -0.81 -6.31
C ALA A 116 -8.50 -0.02 -5.18
N CYS A 117 -7.74 0.41 -4.16
CA CYS A 117 -8.27 1.27 -3.11
C CYS A 117 -8.57 2.68 -3.65
N GLN A 118 -7.71 3.22 -4.50
CA GLN A 118 -7.93 4.52 -5.14
C GLN A 118 -9.22 4.52 -5.98
N THR A 119 -9.42 3.49 -6.81
CA THR A 119 -10.64 3.37 -7.63
C THR A 119 -11.88 3.12 -6.78
N PHE A 120 -11.78 2.36 -5.69
CA PHE A 120 -12.88 2.17 -4.74
C PHE A 120 -13.35 3.51 -4.13
N TRP A 121 -12.44 4.31 -3.58
CA TRP A 121 -12.82 5.59 -2.98
C TRP A 121 -13.26 6.62 -4.02
N THR A 122 -12.64 6.62 -5.20
CA THR A 122 -13.08 7.46 -6.33
C THR A 122 -14.50 7.07 -6.77
N ALA A 123 -14.81 5.77 -6.83
CA ALA A 123 -16.14 5.27 -7.13
C ALA A 123 -17.17 5.74 -6.08
N ILE A 124 -16.84 5.69 -4.79
CA ILE A 124 -17.71 6.21 -3.72
C ILE A 124 -18.01 7.70 -3.94
N VAL A 125 -16.98 8.52 -4.19
CA VAL A 125 -17.15 9.97 -4.40
C VAL A 125 -17.98 10.26 -5.65
N VAL A 126 -17.69 9.60 -6.77
CA VAL A 126 -18.45 9.76 -8.02
C VAL A 126 -19.90 9.31 -7.85
N PHE A 127 -20.14 8.23 -7.12
CA PHE A 127 -21.49 7.76 -6.83
C PHE A 127 -22.25 8.76 -5.95
N ALA A 128 -21.60 9.28 -4.90
CA ALA A 128 -22.16 10.29 -4.02
C ALA A 128 -22.58 11.56 -4.76
N VAL A 129 -21.73 12.04 -5.67
CA VAL A 129 -22.00 13.24 -6.48
C VAL A 129 -23.10 12.99 -7.51
N THR A 130 -23.16 11.79 -8.10
CA THR A 130 -24.09 11.51 -9.20
C THR A 130 -25.47 11.04 -8.76
N ARG A 131 -25.60 10.40 -7.58
CA ARG A 131 -26.87 9.82 -7.09
C ARG A 131 -27.31 10.28 -5.71
N GLY A 132 -26.46 11.03 -4.99
CA GLY A 132 -26.77 11.52 -3.64
C GLY A 132 -26.52 10.48 -2.54
N ILE A 133 -26.58 10.96 -1.29
CA ILE A 133 -26.31 10.18 -0.06
C ILE A 133 -27.62 9.61 0.48
N SER A 134 -28.19 8.63 -0.20
CA SER A 134 -29.46 8.02 0.21
C SER A 134 -29.31 6.61 0.79
N ASP A 135 -28.30 5.83 0.37
CA ASP A 135 -28.18 4.43 0.79
C ASP A 135 -26.73 3.93 0.90
N LEU A 136 -26.26 3.72 2.14
CA LEU A 136 -24.85 3.41 2.45
C LEU A 136 -24.42 2.01 1.98
N THR A 137 -25.36 1.06 1.97
CA THR A 137 -25.12 -0.33 1.53
C THR A 137 -24.96 -0.38 0.01
N ALA A 138 -25.85 0.29 -0.73
CA ALA A 138 -25.76 0.40 -2.18
C ALA A 138 -24.44 1.05 -2.62
N TRP A 139 -23.96 2.04 -1.87
CA TRP A 139 -22.66 2.67 -2.09
C TRP A 139 -21.49 1.69 -1.98
N LEU A 140 -21.41 0.96 -0.86
CA LEU A 140 -20.28 0.07 -0.58
C LEU A 140 -20.21 -1.09 -1.57
N PHE A 141 -21.35 -1.73 -1.87
CA PHE A 141 -21.38 -2.86 -2.81
C PHE A 141 -21.13 -2.42 -4.25
N THR A 142 -21.65 -1.26 -4.65
CA THR A 142 -21.39 -0.72 -6.00
C THR A 142 -19.92 -0.32 -6.15
N ALA A 143 -19.34 0.36 -5.16
CA ALA A 143 -17.92 0.71 -5.17
C ALA A 143 -17.02 -0.53 -5.15
N ALA A 144 -17.38 -1.55 -4.37
CA ALA A 144 -16.67 -2.84 -4.35
C ALA A 144 -16.71 -3.52 -5.73
N ALA A 145 -17.88 -3.53 -6.39
CA ALA A 145 -18.03 -4.09 -7.72
C ALA A 145 -17.18 -3.37 -8.76
N TYR A 146 -17.17 -2.03 -8.75
CA TYR A 146 -16.29 -1.24 -9.61
C TYR A 146 -14.81 -1.55 -9.33
N SER A 147 -14.39 -1.61 -8.07
CA SER A 147 -12.99 -1.95 -7.73
C SER A 147 -12.57 -3.35 -8.18
N GLY A 148 -13.47 -4.34 -8.05
CA GLY A 148 -13.25 -5.71 -8.52
C GLY A 148 -13.16 -5.80 -10.04
N ALA A 149 -14.03 -5.09 -10.76
CA ALA A 149 -14.00 -5.01 -12.22
C ALA A 149 -12.68 -4.40 -12.72
N VAL A 150 -12.14 -3.39 -12.01
CA VAL A 150 -10.84 -2.80 -12.33
C VAL A 150 -9.69 -3.79 -12.14
N VAL A 151 -9.69 -4.53 -11.04
CA VAL A 151 -8.66 -5.56 -10.80
C VAL A 151 -8.72 -6.63 -11.88
N PHE A 152 -9.92 -7.07 -12.27
CA PHE A 152 -10.10 -8.00 -13.37
C PHE A 152 -9.60 -7.44 -14.71
N LEU A 153 -9.90 -6.18 -15.03
CA LEU A 153 -9.39 -5.51 -16.22
C LEU A 153 -7.86 -5.40 -16.24
N VAL A 154 -7.24 -5.12 -15.10
CA VAL A 154 -5.76 -5.06 -14.97
C VAL A 154 -5.13 -6.44 -15.14
N LEU A 155 -5.73 -7.47 -14.53
CA LEU A 155 -5.27 -8.86 -14.66
C LEU A 155 -5.45 -9.40 -16.08
N ALA A 156 -6.60 -9.14 -16.71
CA ALA A 156 -6.90 -9.59 -18.07
C ALA A 156 -6.11 -8.81 -19.13
N GLY A 157 -5.82 -7.52 -18.89
CA GLY A 157 -5.10 -6.66 -19.82
C GLY A 157 -3.57 -6.75 -19.75
N GLY A 158 -2.99 -7.50 -18.80
CA GLY A 158 -1.54 -7.66 -18.62
C GLY A 158 -0.75 -6.40 -18.25
N ALA A 159 -1.37 -5.22 -18.33
CA ALA A 159 -0.78 -3.94 -17.99
C ALA A 159 -1.03 -3.66 -16.51
N ILE A 160 -0.09 -4.04 -15.65
CA ILE A 160 -0.04 -3.55 -14.26
C ILE A 160 0.24 -2.04 -14.33
N PRO A 161 -0.74 -1.14 -14.10
CA PRO A 161 -0.50 0.27 -14.12
C PRO A 161 -0.03 0.65 -12.72
N GLY A 162 1.28 0.75 -12.53
CA GLY A 162 1.84 1.60 -11.49
C GLY A 162 1.94 1.03 -10.07
N THR A 163 1.87 -0.29 -9.84
CA THR A 163 2.41 -0.82 -8.58
C THR A 163 3.93 -0.73 -8.61
N ARG A 164 4.49 0.44 -8.29
CA ARG A 164 5.78 0.49 -7.59
C ARG A 164 5.51 -0.05 -6.18
N THR A 165 5.46 -1.36 -6.08
CA THR A 165 5.77 -2.04 -4.82
C THR A 165 7.12 -1.49 -4.34
N PRO A 166 7.27 -1.03 -3.08
CA PRO A 166 8.57 -1.07 -2.44
C PRO A 166 8.85 -2.54 -2.13
N GLY A 167 9.09 -3.30 -3.21
CA GLY A 167 9.54 -4.67 -3.16
C GLY A 167 10.96 -4.63 -2.63
N VAL A 168 11.11 -5.12 -1.42
CA VAL A 168 12.36 -5.60 -0.85
C VAL A 168 13.17 -6.27 -1.97
N ALA A 169 14.32 -5.69 -2.31
CA ALA A 169 15.27 -6.30 -3.23
C ALA A 169 15.89 -7.54 -2.56
N VAL A 170 15.15 -8.65 -2.59
CA VAL A 170 15.71 -9.99 -2.37
C VAL A 170 16.22 -10.47 -3.73
N GLY A 171 17.54 -10.36 -3.88
CA GLY A 171 18.41 -11.15 -4.75
C GLY A 171 17.92 -11.51 -6.15
N GLN A 172 18.41 -10.77 -7.15
CA GLN A 172 18.73 -11.36 -8.46
C GLN A 172 20.02 -10.72 -9.03
N SER A 173 21.04 -11.58 -9.08
CA SER A 173 22.05 -11.71 -10.15
C SER A 173 22.73 -10.47 -10.72
N GLY A 174 23.98 -10.26 -10.30
CA GLY A 174 25.14 -10.18 -11.19
C GLY A 174 25.25 -8.99 -12.15
N CYS A 175 25.93 -7.93 -11.72
CA CYS A 175 26.59 -7.01 -12.64
C CYS A 175 27.69 -7.75 -13.41
N LYS A 176 27.39 -8.22 -14.63
CA LYS A 176 28.40 -8.46 -15.66
C LYS A 176 28.52 -7.19 -16.49
N GLY A 177 29.65 -6.48 -16.40
CA GLY A 177 30.01 -5.49 -17.42
C GLY A 177 30.58 -4.14 -16.98
N CYS A 178 30.99 -3.94 -15.73
CA CYS A 178 31.81 -2.78 -15.36
C CYS A 178 33.24 -3.23 -15.08
N GLY A 179 34.14 -3.06 -16.06
CA GLY A 179 35.57 -3.27 -15.87
C GLY A 179 36.34 -3.74 -17.09
N LYS A 180 36.41 -2.92 -18.14
CA LYS A 180 37.65 -2.48 -18.81
C LYS A 180 37.30 -1.44 -19.87
#